data_AF-A0A7S1CY51-F1
#
_entry.id   AF-A0A7S1CY51-F1
#
_cell.length_a   1.000
_cell.length_b   1.000
_cell.length_c   1.000
_cell.angle_alpha   90.00
_cell.angle_beta   90.00
_cell.angle_gamma   90.00
#
_symmetry.space_group_name_H-M   'P 1'
#
loop_
_entity.id
_entity.type
_entity.pdbx_description
1 polymer ?
#
loop_
_entity_poly.entity_id
_entity_poly.type
_entity_poly.pdbx_seq_one_letter_code
_entity_poly.pdbx_strand_id
1 'polypeptide(L)'
;GRCDGEEHKVGSRVASVIMYCEVPTKGGATNFLETGLHIIPKKGSAIFFSYMDPKTKEMDNGLTAHSGCPVFEGEKKILTQWVRYGVTEEVPWNRYNSLDELIDDEKIEIGKERVNFMVDRMS
;
A
#
# COMPACT_ATOMS: atom_id res chain seq x y z
N GLY A 1 -5.14 1.83 3.39
CA GLY A 1 -6.17 1.60 4.41
C GLY A 1 -7.27 2.61 4.20
N ARG A 2 -8.24 2.65 5.12
CA ARG A 2 -9.18 3.77 5.15
C ARG A 2 -8.41 5.03 5.57
N CYS A 3 -8.78 6.16 4.97
CA CYS A 3 -8.16 7.48 5.18
C CYS A 3 -9.29 8.47 5.49
N ASP A 4 -10.14 8.11 6.45
CA ASP A 4 -11.42 8.77 6.76
C ASP A 4 -11.44 9.45 8.14
N GLY A 5 -10.29 9.57 8.82
CA GLY A 5 -10.20 10.19 10.14
C GLY A 5 -10.74 9.34 11.30
N GLU A 6 -11.26 8.14 11.01
CA GLU A 6 -11.83 7.23 12.01
C GLU A 6 -10.75 6.45 12.77
N GLU A 7 -11.13 5.77 13.85
CA GLU A 7 -10.23 4.89 14.58
C GLU A 7 -9.74 3.71 13.70
N HIS A 8 -8.46 3.32 13.86
CA HIS A 8 -7.89 2.18 13.15
C HIS A 8 -8.68 0.89 13.44
N LYS A 9 -9.14 0.25 12.36
CA LYS A 9 -9.71 -1.10 12.43
C LYS A 9 -8.61 -2.14 12.49
N VAL A 10 -8.60 -2.98 13.53
CA VAL A 10 -7.70 -4.13 13.65
C VAL A 10 -7.71 -4.98 12.38
N GLY A 11 -6.51 -5.37 11.95
CA GLY A 11 -6.32 -6.11 10.71
C GLY A 11 -6.24 -5.23 9.47
N SER A 12 -6.65 -3.96 9.49
CA SER A 12 -6.47 -3.04 8.37
C SER A 12 -5.04 -2.48 8.29
N ARG A 13 -4.68 -1.95 7.13
CA ARG A 13 -3.35 -1.39 6.86
C ARG A 13 -3.14 -0.07 7.59
N VAL A 14 -1.89 0.26 7.89
CA VAL A 14 -1.50 1.51 8.57
C VAL A 14 -0.46 2.33 7.80
N ALA A 15 0.20 1.71 6.82
CA ALA A 15 1.14 2.38 5.93
C ALA A 15 1.27 1.61 4.61
N SER A 16 1.82 2.28 3.61
CA SER A 16 2.14 1.70 2.31
C SER A 16 3.56 2.07 1.89
N VAL A 17 4.26 1.13 1.26
CA VAL A 17 5.48 1.37 0.49
C VAL A 17 5.17 1.10 -0.98
N ILE A 18 5.47 2.05 -1.85
CA ILE A 18 5.39 1.87 -3.30
C ILE A 18 6.82 1.96 -3.84
N MET A 19 7.31 0.87 -4.42
CA MET A 19 8.63 0.77 -5.04
C MET A 19 8.48 0.80 -6.56
N TYR A 20 9.25 1.66 -7.24
CA TYR A 20 9.23 1.79 -8.70
C TYR A 20 10.30 0.90 -9.33
N CYS A 21 9.89 -0.26 -9.86
CA CYS A 21 10.78 -1.18 -10.56
C CYS A 21 11.09 -0.69 -11.97
N GLU A 22 10.05 -0.32 -12.71
CA GLU A 22 10.12 0.28 -14.03
C GLU A 22 9.32 1.59 -14.05
N VAL A 23 9.86 2.59 -14.74
CA VAL A 23 9.23 3.91 -14.85
C VAL A 23 8.94 4.24 -16.31
N PRO A 24 7.79 4.86 -16.59
CA PRO A 24 7.41 5.23 -17.94
C PRO A 24 8.27 6.40 -18.43
N THR A 25 8.36 6.55 -19.75
CA THR A 25 9.01 7.72 -20.35
C THR A 25 8.15 8.97 -20.21
N LYS A 26 6.81 8.81 -20.12
CA LYS A 26 5.86 9.91 -19.94
C LYS A 26 4.65 9.52 -19.09
N GLY A 27 4.28 10.37 -18.14
CA GLY A 27 3.17 10.15 -17.22
C GLY A 27 3.56 9.29 -16.01
N GLY A 28 2.59 8.60 -15.42
CA GLY A 28 2.82 7.61 -14.36
C GLY A 28 3.23 8.14 -12.98
N ALA A 29 3.04 9.44 -12.72
CA ALA A 29 3.21 10.00 -11.38
C ALA A 29 2.34 9.27 -10.34
N THR A 30 2.74 9.31 -9.07
CA THR A 30 1.85 8.96 -7.96
C THR A 30 1.33 10.26 -7.36
N ASN A 31 0.02 10.43 -7.40
CA ASN A 31 -0.67 11.66 -7.01
C ASN A 31 -1.30 11.51 -5.64
N PHE A 32 -1.07 12.46 -4.74
CA PHE A 32 -1.76 12.60 -3.47
C PHE A 32 -2.70 13.80 -3.56
N LEU A 33 -4.00 13.54 -3.72
CA LEU A 33 -4.97 14.56 -4.13
C LEU A 33 -5.07 15.68 -3.08
N GLU A 34 -5.29 15.33 -1.82
CA GLU A 34 -5.56 16.30 -0.75
C GLU A 34 -4.36 17.18 -0.41
N THR A 35 -3.14 16.69 -0.62
CA THR A 35 -1.91 17.46 -0.35
C THR A 35 -1.38 18.18 -1.59
N GLY A 36 -1.91 17.88 -2.78
CA GLY A 36 -1.38 18.38 -4.06
C GLY A 36 0.02 17.85 -4.41
N LEU A 37 0.49 16.79 -3.74
CA LEU A 37 1.82 16.22 -3.98
C LEU A 37 1.80 15.29 -5.19
N HIS A 38 2.66 15.60 -6.17
CA HIS A 38 2.89 14.77 -7.35
C HIS A 38 4.29 14.18 -7.31
N ILE A 39 4.37 12.86 -7.10
CA ILE A 39 5.64 12.14 -7.07
C ILE A 39 5.96 11.63 -8.48
N ILE A 40 7.00 12.19 -9.09
CA ILE A 40 7.53 11.68 -10.35
C ILE A 40 8.37 10.42 -10.05
N PRO A 41 8.05 9.25 -10.65
CA PRO A 41 8.69 8.01 -10.29
C PRO A 41 10.14 7.99 -10.81
N LYS A 42 11.06 7.48 -9.99
CA LYS A 42 12.44 7.20 -10.39
C LYS A 42 12.69 5.70 -10.25
N LYS A 43 13.26 5.08 -11.28
CA LYS A 43 13.58 3.64 -11.26
C LYS A 43 14.48 3.32 -10.05
N GLY A 44 14.07 2.31 -9.28
CA GLY A 44 14.74 1.88 -8.05
C GLY A 44 14.40 2.72 -6.81
N SER A 45 13.61 3.79 -6.91
CA SER A 45 13.17 4.56 -5.75
C SER A 45 11.90 3.97 -5.13
N ALA A 46 11.64 4.35 -3.89
CA ALA A 46 10.42 4.02 -3.19
C ALA A 46 9.83 5.26 -2.52
N ILE A 47 8.52 5.25 -2.32
CA ILE A 47 7.84 6.16 -1.39
C ILE A 47 7.23 5.35 -0.26
N PHE A 48 7.33 5.91 0.94
CA PHE A 48 6.69 5.41 2.14
C PHE A 48 5.78 6.50 2.70
N PHE A 49 4.58 6.10 3.12
CA PHE A 49 3.65 6.98 3.80
C PHE A 49 2.80 6.16 4.78
N SER A 50 2.64 6.70 5.99
CA SER A 50 1.79 6.17 7.04
C SER A 50 0.54 7.01 7.19
N TYR A 51 -0.55 6.36 7.55
CA TYR A 51 -1.88 6.97 7.62
C TYR A 51 -2.64 6.54 8.88
N MET A 52 -1.90 6.19 9.93
CA MET A 52 -2.39 6.00 11.29
C MET A 52 -1.50 6.80 12.23
N ASP A 53 -2.09 7.62 13.08
CA ASP A 53 -1.36 8.30 14.15
C ASP A 53 -0.92 7.27 15.21
N PRO A 54 0.37 7.20 15.55
CA PRO A 54 0.88 6.17 16.46
C PRO A 54 0.39 6.34 17.91
N LYS A 55 -0.04 7.55 18.31
CA LYS A 55 -0.52 7.90 19.65
C LYS A 55 -2.02 7.73 19.78
N THR A 56 -2.80 8.30 18.86
CA THR A 56 -4.28 8.27 18.95
C THR A 56 -4.87 7.02 18.30
N LYS A 57 -4.12 6.36 17.41
CA LYS A 57 -4.60 5.24 16.56
C LYS A 57 -5.70 5.66 15.59
N GLU A 58 -5.93 6.94 15.39
CA GLU A 58 -6.82 7.46 14.36
C GLU A 58 -6.14 7.40 13.00
N MET A 59 -6.93 7.12 11.96
CA MET A 59 -6.50 7.19 10.58
C MET A 59 -6.34 8.65 10.14
N ASP A 60 -5.55 8.91 9.10
CA ASP A 60 -5.51 10.27 8.54
C ASP A 60 -6.84 10.62 7.87
N ASN A 61 -7.11 11.92 7.73
CA ASN A 61 -8.33 12.43 7.09
C ASN A 61 -8.10 12.72 5.60
N GLY A 62 -7.66 11.70 4.86
CA GLY A 62 -7.51 11.75 3.39
C GLY A 62 -6.17 12.29 2.88
N LEU A 63 -5.29 12.79 3.73
CA LEU A 63 -4.00 13.39 3.32
C LEU A 63 -3.12 12.46 2.49
N THR A 64 -3.21 11.16 2.74
CA THR A 64 -2.48 10.10 2.03
C THR A 64 -3.31 9.38 0.97
N ALA A 65 -4.55 9.83 0.70
CA ALA A 65 -5.35 9.34 -0.40
C ALA A 65 -4.59 9.58 -1.72
N HIS A 66 -4.32 8.49 -2.44
CA HIS A 66 -3.42 8.52 -3.58
C HIS A 66 -3.92 7.69 -4.74
N SER A 67 -3.43 8.02 -5.93
CA SER A 67 -3.70 7.30 -7.16
C SER A 67 -2.48 7.30 -8.09
N GLY A 68 -2.44 6.36 -9.03
CA GLY A 68 -1.52 6.41 -10.15
C GLY A 68 -2.07 7.34 -11.24
N CYS A 69 -1.29 8.33 -11.65
CA CYS A 69 -1.57 9.09 -12.86
C CYS A 69 -1.45 8.19 -14.10
N PRO A 70 -2.17 8.51 -15.20
CA PRO A 70 -2.05 7.78 -16.46
C PRO A 70 -0.60 7.68 -16.96
N VAL A 71 -0.25 6.52 -17.48
CA VAL A 71 0.96 6.33 -18.30
C VAL A 71 0.60 6.74 -19.73
N PHE A 72 1.39 7.62 -20.32
CA PHE A 72 1.17 8.06 -21.71
C PHE A 72 2.12 7.34 -22.67
N GLU A 73 3.36 7.10 -22.24
CA GLU A 73 4.38 6.41 -23.04
C GLU A 73 5.28 5.58 -22.12
N GLY A 74 5.63 4.36 -22.56
CA GLY A 74 6.45 3.42 -21.80
C GLY A 74 5.62 2.54 -20.86
N GLU A 75 6.21 2.14 -19.74
CA GLU A 75 5.59 1.19 -18.81
C GLU A 75 5.95 1.52 -17.36
N LYS A 76 4.98 1.43 -16.46
CA LYS A 76 5.17 1.55 -15.02
C LYS A 76 4.99 0.17 -14.37
N LYS A 77 6.03 -0.33 -13.69
CA LYS A 77 5.92 -1.52 -12.82
C LYS A 77 6.26 -1.13 -11.40
N ILE A 78 5.37 -1.46 -10.48
CA ILE A 78 5.56 -1.20 -9.06
C ILE A 78 5.41 -2.46 -8.23
N LEU A 79 6.11 -2.47 -7.10
CA LEU A 79 5.83 -3.36 -5.99
C LEU A 79 5.22 -2.54 -4.86
N THR A 80 4.07 -2.98 -4.38
CA THR A 80 3.38 -2.37 -3.26
C THR A 80 3.49 -3.29 -2.04
N GLN A 81 4.09 -2.78 -0.96
CA GLN A 81 4.07 -3.42 0.35
C GLN A 81 3.08 -2.70 1.24
N TRP A 82 2.16 -3.45 1.85
CA TRP A 82 1.30 -2.90 2.90
C TRP A 82 1.80 -3.29 4.28
N VAL A 83 1.71 -2.35 5.21
CA VAL A 83 2.11 -2.54 6.61
C VAL A 83 0.86 -2.63 7.45
N ARG A 84 0.82 -3.60 8.38
CA ARG A 84 -0.25 -3.78 9.37
C ARG A 84 0.32 -3.59 10.77
N TYR A 85 -0.48 -3.01 11.65
CA TYR A 85 -0.14 -2.88 13.07
C TYR A 85 -0.60 -4.13 13.85
N GLY A 86 0.16 -4.51 14.88
CA GLY A 86 -0.21 -5.62 15.77
C GLY A 86 0.01 -7.02 15.18
N VAL A 87 0.93 -7.17 14.22
CA VAL A 87 1.35 -8.50 13.74
C VAL A 87 2.13 -9.22 14.85
N THR A 88 1.69 -10.41 15.21
CA THR A 88 2.32 -11.30 16.20
C THR A 88 2.34 -12.74 15.67
N GLU A 89 2.83 -13.70 16.45
CA GLU A 89 2.73 -15.13 16.08
C GLU A 89 1.28 -15.62 16.08
N GLU A 90 0.45 -15.11 17.00
CA GLU A 90 -0.99 -15.42 17.10
C GLU A 90 -1.84 -14.66 16.07
N VAL A 91 -1.34 -13.52 15.59
CA VAL A 91 -1.97 -12.69 14.54
C VAL A 91 -0.97 -12.51 13.40
N PRO A 92 -0.72 -13.56 12.60
CA PRO A 92 0.32 -13.53 11.59
C PRO A 92 -0.07 -12.66 10.39
N TRP A 93 0.93 -12.24 9.65
CA TRP A 93 0.79 -11.33 8.49
C TRP A 93 -0.12 -11.91 7.37
N ASN A 94 -0.22 -13.24 7.27
CA ASN A 94 -1.04 -13.96 6.28
C ASN A 94 -2.49 -14.20 6.75
N ARG A 95 -2.89 -13.66 7.90
CA ARG A 95 -4.27 -13.76 8.39
C ARG A 95 -5.26 -12.95 7.57
N TYR A 96 -4.78 -11.96 6.80
CA TYR A 96 -5.61 -11.07 6.00
C TYR A 96 -5.15 -11.03 4.54
N ASN A 97 -6.11 -11.07 3.61
CA ASN A 97 -5.86 -10.96 2.18
C ASN A 97 -5.56 -9.50 1.75
N SER A 98 -5.34 -9.30 0.44
CA SER A 98 -5.13 -7.99 -0.18
C SER A 98 -6.39 -7.09 -0.25
N LEU A 99 -7.51 -7.52 0.33
CA LEU A 99 -8.72 -6.74 0.53
C LEU A 99 -8.96 -6.42 2.02
N ASP A 100 -7.99 -6.76 2.89
CA ASP A 100 -8.09 -6.64 4.35
C ASP A 100 -9.17 -7.54 4.98
N GLU A 101 -9.53 -8.63 4.30
CA GLU A 101 -10.47 -9.65 4.79
C GLU A 101 -9.72 -10.81 5.42
N LEU A 102 -10.32 -11.43 6.44
CA LEU A 102 -9.76 -12.63 7.06
C LEU A 102 -9.67 -13.77 6.04
N ILE A 103 -8.51 -14.41 5.97
CA ILE A 103 -8.33 -15.65 5.20
C ILE A 103 -8.83 -16.79 6.08
N ASP A 104 -9.71 -17.61 5.52
CA ASP A 104 -10.20 -18.83 6.17
C ASP A 104 -9.04 -19.81 6.38
N ASP A 105 -8.93 -20.38 7.58
CA ASP A 105 -7.80 -21.20 8.01
C ASP A 105 -7.62 -22.44 7.10
N GLU A 106 -8.69 -22.92 6.45
CA GLU A 106 -8.64 -24.02 5.48
C GLU A 106 -7.93 -23.67 4.15
N LYS A 107 -7.72 -22.37 3.85
CA LYS A 107 -7.09 -21.89 2.60
C LYS A 107 -5.63 -21.51 2.74
N ILE A 108 -5.04 -21.67 3.92
CA ILE A 108 -3.64 -21.35 4.17
C ILE A 108 -2.78 -22.50 3.66
N GLU A 109 -2.40 -22.47 2.38
CA GLU A 109 -1.24 -23.24 1.91
C GLU A 109 0.02 -22.68 2.57
N ILE A 110 0.45 -23.33 3.64
CA ILE A 110 1.66 -23.00 4.39
C ILE A 110 2.87 -23.27 3.48
N GLY A 111 3.29 -22.28 2.69
CA GLY A 111 4.47 -22.52 1.84
C GLY A 111 5.05 -21.44 0.96
N LYS A 112 4.40 -20.32 0.60
CA LYS A 112 4.92 -19.53 -0.55
C LYS A 112 5.19 -18.05 -0.45
N GLU A 113 4.69 -17.30 0.51
CA GLU A 113 5.10 -15.90 0.66
C GLU A 113 5.43 -15.65 2.12
N ARG A 114 6.47 -14.88 2.41
CA ARG A 114 6.80 -14.43 3.79
C ARG A 114 6.38 -12.98 4.03
N VAL A 115 5.91 -12.34 2.95
CA VAL A 115 5.54 -10.94 2.84
C VAL A 115 4.58 -10.82 1.64
N ASN A 116 3.39 -10.25 1.84
CA ASN A 116 2.48 -9.98 0.73
C ASN A 116 2.95 -8.73 -0.04
N PHE A 117 3.49 -8.93 -1.24
CA PHE A 117 3.75 -7.88 -2.21
C PHE A 117 2.68 -7.93 -3.30
N MET A 118 2.05 -6.80 -3.60
CA MET A 118 1.25 -6.67 -4.82
C MET A 118 2.15 -6.12 -5.93
N VAL A 119 2.23 -6.83 -7.05
CA VAL A 119 2.93 -6.37 -8.25
C VAL A 119 1.91 -5.77 -9.21
N ASP A 120 1.98 -4.46 -9.43
CA ASP A 120 1.11 -3.79 -10.40
C ASP A 120 1.90 -3.42 -11.65
N ARG A 121 1.28 -3.67 -12.80
CA ARG A 121 1.78 -3.32 -14.13
C ARG A 121 0.78 -2.37 -14.79
N MET A 122 1.22 -1.18 -15.17
CA MET A 122 0.41 -0.17 -15.83
C MET A 122 1.09 0.23 -17.15
N SER A 123 0.32 0.24 -18.24
CA SER A 123 0.73 0.61 -19.60
C SER A 123 -0.16 1.73 -20.12
#